data_AF-A0A367ISH0-F1
#
_entry.id   AF-A0A367ISH0-F1
#
_cell.length_a   1.000
_cell.length_b   1.000
_cell.length_c   1.000
_cell.angle_alpha   90.00
_cell.angle_beta   90.00
_cell.angle_gamma   90.00
#
_symmetry.space_group_name_H-M   'P 1'
#
loop_
_entity.id
_entity.type
_entity.pdbx_description
1 polymer ?
#
loop_
_entity_poly.entity_id
_entity_poly.type
_entity_poly.pdbx_seq_one_letter_code
_entity_poly.pdbx_strand_id
1 'polypeptide(L)'
;MQVAQSVSKYEKKLVEGLATMLTHLPAVKVKDTNIAESELWSTYYHPLFTYLFSDPANNVLLRWTNKAPDDYRKYRPDAIISQFQNNVEKTIGYGECKLFNANSSAMCKDLIKLTKFTQRSLNINGRNHVFSFQIR
;
A
#
# COMPACT_ATOMS: atom_id res chain seq x y z
N MET A 1 -10.58 9.92 19.97
CA MET A 1 -9.63 11.05 19.86
C MET A 1 -10.26 12.12 18.99
N GLN A 2 -10.41 13.36 19.47
CA GLN A 2 -11.08 14.42 18.73
C GLN A 2 -10.02 15.25 17.99
N VAL A 3 -9.94 15.13 16.67
CA VAL A 3 -9.02 15.94 15.84
C VAL A 3 -9.58 17.35 15.71
N ALA A 4 -8.76 18.37 15.93
CA ALA A 4 -9.16 19.78 15.89
C ALA A 4 -9.80 20.15 14.54
N GLN A 5 -10.83 20.99 14.57
CA GLN A 5 -11.64 21.35 13.39
C GLN A 5 -10.87 22.16 12.33
N SER A 6 -9.72 22.73 12.68
CA SER A 6 -8.88 23.55 11.79
C SER A 6 -7.91 22.74 10.91
N VAL A 7 -7.93 21.41 11.01
CA VAL A 7 -6.99 20.50 10.35
C VAL A 7 -7.54 20.06 8.99
N SER A 8 -6.72 20.05 7.94
CA SER A 8 -7.14 19.66 6.60
C SER A 8 -7.62 18.21 6.53
N LYS A 9 -8.37 17.85 5.48
CA LYS A 9 -8.86 16.47 5.25
C LYS A 9 -7.72 15.44 5.30
N TYR A 10 -6.56 15.76 4.73
CA TYR A 10 -5.42 14.85 4.65
C TYR A 10 -4.70 14.70 5.99
N GLU A 11 -4.49 15.80 6.71
CA GLU A 11 -3.90 15.77 8.04
C GLU A 11 -4.79 15.00 9.03
N LYS A 12 -6.11 15.17 8.94
CA LYS A 12 -7.05 14.40 9.75
C LYS A 12 -6.96 12.90 9.45
N LYS A 13 -6.91 12.50 8.18
CA LYS A 13 -6.68 11.10 7.79
C LYS A 13 -5.35 10.55 8.30
N LEU A 14 -4.29 11.34 8.26
CA LEU A 14 -2.98 10.96 8.81
C LEU A 14 -3.06 10.68 10.31
N VAL A 15 -3.67 11.60 11.06
CA VAL A 15 -3.82 11.49 12.52
C VAL A 15 -4.71 10.31 12.90
N GLU A 16 -5.85 10.11 12.22
CA GLU A 16 -6.75 8.99 12.44
C GLU A 16 -6.10 7.64 12.08
N GLY A 17 -5.33 7.60 10.99
CA GLY A 17 -4.55 6.42 10.59
C GLY A 17 -3.53 6.06 11.65
N LEU A 18 -2.71 7.01 12.09
CA LEU A 18 -1.72 6.79 13.15
C LEU A 18 -2.35 6.32 14.47
N ALA A 19 -3.45 6.93 14.89
CA ALA A 19 -4.15 6.52 16.11
C ALA A 19 -4.72 5.10 16.00
N THR A 20 -5.27 4.75 14.84
CA THR A 20 -5.80 3.40 14.62
C THR A 20 -4.70 2.35 14.54
N MET A 21 -3.52 2.68 14.02
CA MET A 21 -2.39 1.75 14.05
C MET A 21 -2.00 1.34 15.46
N LEU A 22 -1.99 2.29 16.40
CA LEU A 22 -1.64 2.02 17.79
C LEU A 22 -2.57 0.99 18.43
N THR A 23 -3.82 0.86 17.95
CA THR A 23 -4.76 -0.15 18.45
C THR A 23 -4.59 -1.53 17.82
N HIS A 24 -3.91 -1.64 16.67
CA HIS A 24 -3.68 -2.91 15.96
C HIS A 24 -2.31 -3.52 16.28
N LEU A 25 -1.38 -2.72 16.82
CA LEU A 25 -0.08 -3.21 17.21
C LEU A 25 -0.14 -3.91 18.57
N PRO A 26 0.62 -5.01 18.75
CA PRO A 26 0.75 -5.65 20.05
C PRO A 26 1.27 -4.66 21.11
N ALA A 27 0.65 -4.63 22.28
CA ALA A 27 1.09 -3.79 23.40
C ALA A 27 2.48 -4.21 23.94
N VAL A 28 2.94 -5.41 23.60
CA VAL A 28 4.24 -5.95 23.97
C VAL A 28 5.04 -6.22 22.70
N LYS A 29 6.33 -5.92 22.74
CA LYS A 29 7.23 -6.20 21.61
C LYS A 29 7.22 -7.68 21.25
N VAL A 30 6.79 -7.99 20.02
CA VAL A 30 6.92 -9.32 19.43
C VAL A 30 8.40 -9.54 19.10
N LYS A 31 9.00 -10.58 19.69
CA LYS A 31 10.39 -10.97 19.44
C LYS A 31 10.52 -12.07 18.38
N ASP A 32 9.42 -12.44 17.73
CA ASP A 32 9.43 -13.46 16.70
C ASP A 32 10.20 -12.96 15.46
N THR A 33 11.23 -13.70 15.07
CA THR A 33 12.03 -13.45 13.87
C THR A 33 11.51 -14.20 12.65
N ASN A 34 10.48 -15.03 12.81
CA ASN A 34 9.90 -15.90 11.77
C ASN A 34 8.53 -15.42 11.27
N ILE A 35 8.27 -14.12 11.34
CA ILE A 35 7.06 -13.52 10.76
C ILE A 35 7.10 -13.72 9.24
N ALA A 36 6.04 -14.31 8.67
CA ALA A 36 5.90 -14.49 7.24
C ALA A 36 5.52 -13.18 6.53
N GLU A 37 5.83 -13.02 5.23
CA GLU A 37 5.49 -11.80 4.48
C GLU A 37 3.99 -11.51 4.58
N SER A 38 3.14 -12.55 4.50
CA SER A 38 1.70 -12.44 4.64
C SER A 38 1.27 -11.83 5.97
N GLU A 39 1.86 -12.29 7.07
CA GLU A 39 1.57 -11.75 8.40
C GLU A 39 2.10 -10.32 8.54
N LEU A 40 3.29 -10.04 7.99
CA LEU A 40 3.90 -8.71 8.01
C LEU A 40 2.99 -7.67 7.36
N TRP A 41 2.57 -7.93 6.12
CA TRP A 41 1.69 -7.00 5.43
C TRP A 41 0.26 -7.03 5.97
N SER A 42 -0.32 -8.16 6.40
CA SER A 42 -1.73 -8.21 6.84
C SER A 42 -1.96 -7.64 8.23
N THR A 43 -0.98 -7.77 9.12
CA THR A 43 -1.16 -7.50 10.56
C THR A 43 -0.50 -6.19 10.98
N TYR A 44 0.72 -5.93 10.51
CA TYR A 44 1.49 -4.78 10.98
C TYR A 44 1.36 -3.56 10.05
N TYR A 45 1.44 -3.79 8.74
CA TYR A 45 1.46 -2.71 7.76
C TYR A 45 0.10 -2.40 7.12
N HIS A 46 -0.76 -3.38 6.90
CA HIS A 46 -2.09 -3.17 6.30
C HIS A 46 -2.95 -2.17 7.08
N PRO A 47 -2.98 -2.17 8.44
CA PRO A 47 -3.72 -1.15 9.18
C PRO A 47 -3.25 0.28 8.87
N LEU A 48 -1.93 0.54 8.84
CA LEU A 48 -1.37 1.85 8.49
C LEU A 48 -1.78 2.28 7.08
N PHE A 49 -1.53 1.43 6.10
CA PHE A 49 -1.67 1.81 4.70
C PHE A 49 -3.12 1.83 4.24
N THR A 50 -4.01 1.04 4.84
CA THR A 50 -5.43 1.08 4.50
C THR A 50 -6.04 2.43 4.83
N TYR A 51 -5.73 3.02 5.99
CA TYR A 51 -6.20 4.35 6.36
C TYR A 51 -5.61 5.48 5.51
N LEU A 52 -4.34 5.35 5.12
CA LEU A 52 -3.68 6.36 4.29
C LEU A 52 -4.10 6.31 2.81
N PHE A 53 -4.24 5.11 2.26
CA PHE A 53 -4.36 4.90 0.82
C PHE A 53 -5.73 4.43 0.36
N SER A 54 -6.61 4.05 1.28
CA SER A 54 -8.02 3.81 0.95
C SER A 54 -8.85 5.05 1.22
N ASP A 55 -9.81 5.29 0.35
CA ASP A 55 -10.85 6.29 0.51
C ASP A 55 -12.17 5.67 0.03
N PRO A 56 -12.86 4.90 0.87
CA PRO A 56 -14.11 4.25 0.49
C PRO A 56 -15.15 5.23 -0.04
N ALA A 57 -15.17 6.48 0.46
CA ALA A 57 -16.08 7.52 -0.03
C ALA A 57 -15.79 7.94 -1.49
N ASN A 58 -14.57 7.72 -1.97
CA ASN A 58 -14.15 7.97 -3.35
C ASN A 58 -13.88 6.67 -4.13
N ASN A 59 -14.37 5.54 -3.62
CA ASN A 59 -14.14 4.19 -4.17
C ASN A 59 -12.66 3.86 -4.39
N VAL A 60 -11.78 4.34 -3.51
CA VAL A 60 -10.35 4.00 -3.53
C VAL A 60 -10.09 2.92 -2.49
N LEU A 61 -9.45 1.83 -2.89
CA LEU A 61 -9.13 0.69 -2.04
C LEU A 61 -7.68 0.23 -2.24
N LEU A 62 -6.94 0.12 -1.14
CA LEU A 62 -5.70 -0.66 -1.09
C LEU A 62 -6.03 -2.15 -0.95
N ARG A 63 -5.42 -2.99 -1.78
CA ARG A 63 -5.63 -4.45 -1.75
C ARG A 63 -4.31 -5.19 -1.91
N TRP A 64 -4.05 -6.15 -1.03
CA TRP A 64 -2.93 -7.09 -1.12
C TRP A 64 -3.35 -8.30 -1.97
N THR A 65 -3.24 -8.16 -3.29
CA THR A 65 -3.83 -9.14 -4.21
C THR A 65 -2.84 -10.17 -4.72
N ASN A 66 -1.54 -9.85 -4.75
CA ASN A 66 -0.53 -10.60 -5.49
C ASN A 66 -1.01 -10.97 -6.91
N LYS A 67 -1.76 -10.06 -7.57
CA LYS A 67 -2.28 -10.20 -8.93
C LYS A 67 -1.61 -9.19 -9.83
N ALA A 68 -1.37 -9.58 -11.09
CA ALA A 68 -0.87 -8.62 -12.07
C ALA A 68 -1.97 -7.56 -12.32
N PRO A 69 -1.64 -6.25 -12.32
CA PRO A 69 -2.51 -5.25 -12.91
C PRO A 69 -2.65 -5.53 -14.41
N ASP A 70 -3.73 -5.02 -15.03
CA ASP A 70 -4.09 -5.20 -16.44
C ASP A 70 -2.88 -5.24 -17.40
N ASP A 71 -2.97 -6.06 -18.46
CA ASP A 71 -2.03 -6.16 -19.59
C ASP A 71 -0.53 -6.33 -19.28
N TYR A 72 -0.12 -6.50 -18.02
CA TYR A 72 1.27 -6.67 -17.62
C TYR A 72 1.49 -7.92 -16.76
N ARG A 73 1.13 -9.07 -17.34
CA ARG A 73 1.20 -10.40 -16.68
C ARG A 73 2.61 -10.88 -16.32
N LYS A 74 3.67 -10.20 -16.80
CA LYS A 74 5.06 -10.60 -16.55
C LYS A 74 5.49 -10.39 -15.10
N TYR A 75 4.87 -9.44 -14.39
CA TYR A 75 5.17 -9.13 -13.01
C TYR A 75 3.90 -8.99 -12.20
N ARG A 76 4.00 -9.15 -10.88
CA ARG A 76 2.91 -8.95 -9.94
C ARG A 76 3.41 -8.11 -8.76
N PRO A 77 2.73 -7.02 -8.41
CA PRO A 77 2.95 -6.35 -7.15
C PRO A 77 2.24 -7.10 -6.03
N ASP A 78 2.75 -6.99 -4.81
CA ASP A 78 2.10 -7.56 -3.64
C ASP A 78 0.79 -6.81 -3.33
N ALA A 79 0.79 -5.49 -3.52
CA ALA A 79 -0.35 -4.60 -3.30
C ALA A 79 -0.69 -3.73 -4.52
N ILE A 80 -1.98 -3.41 -4.65
CA ILE A 80 -2.55 -2.51 -5.66
C ILE A 80 -3.46 -1.50 -4.94
N ILE A 81 -3.35 -0.22 -5.30
CA ILE A 81 -4.32 0.81 -4.95
C ILE A 81 -5.22 1.04 -6.17
N SER A 82 -6.50 0.76 -6.02
CA SER A 82 -7.49 0.82 -7.11
C SER A 82 -8.54 1.87 -6.81
N GLN A 83 -8.88 2.67 -7.80
CA GLN A 83 -10.06 3.52 -7.81
C GLN A 83 -11.12 2.92 -8.72
N PHE A 84 -12.34 2.73 -8.22
CA PHE A 84 -13.45 2.22 -9.03
C PHE A 84 -14.34 3.38 -9.50
N GLN A 85 -14.53 3.49 -10.82
CA GLN A 85 -15.40 4.48 -11.44
C GLN A 85 -16.25 3.79 -12.51
N ASN A 86 -17.58 3.90 -12.43
CA ASN A 86 -18.52 3.30 -13.38
C ASN A 86 -18.26 1.80 -13.62
N ASN A 87 -18.01 1.03 -12.55
CA ASN A 87 -17.64 -0.39 -12.59
C ASN A 87 -16.32 -0.72 -13.31
N VAL A 88 -15.52 0.29 -13.66
CA VAL A 88 -14.18 0.12 -14.21
C VAL A 88 -13.15 0.34 -13.11
N GLU A 89 -12.28 -0.65 -12.93
CA GLU A 89 -11.14 -0.54 -12.03
C GLU A 89 -10.04 0.31 -12.67
N LYS A 90 -9.52 1.27 -11.91
CA LYS A 90 -8.37 2.09 -12.30
C LYS A 90 -7.27 1.90 -11.28
N THR A 91 -6.16 1.29 -11.68
CA THR A 91 -4.99 1.21 -10.81
C THR A 91 -4.32 2.59 -10.72
N ILE A 92 -4.15 3.07 -9.49
CA ILE A 92 -3.52 4.36 -9.15
C ILE A 92 -2.31 4.20 -8.22
N GLY A 93 -1.93 2.98 -7.88
CA GLY A 93 -0.73 2.73 -7.11
C GLY A 93 -0.38 1.27 -6.87
N TYR A 94 0.82 1.03 -6.37
CA TYR A 94 1.44 -0.29 -6.23
C TYR A 94 2.23 -0.41 -4.93
N GLY A 95 2.32 -1.62 -4.39
CA GLY A 95 3.07 -1.90 -3.16
C GLY A 95 3.85 -3.21 -3.23
N GLU A 96 4.99 -3.24 -2.57
CA GLU A 96 5.83 -4.43 -2.37
C GLU A 96 6.11 -4.64 -0.88
N CYS A 97 6.09 -5.89 -0.44
CA CYS A 97 6.41 -6.28 0.92
C CYS A 97 7.58 -7.26 0.94
N LYS A 98 8.55 -6.99 1.81
CA LYS A 98 9.68 -7.89 2.06
C LYS A 98 9.90 -8.02 3.55
N LEU A 99 10.44 -9.16 3.97
CA LEU A 99 10.84 -9.37 5.36
C LEU A 99 12.06 -8.54 5.73
N PHE A 100 12.23 -8.30 7.03
CA PHE A 100 13.37 -7.58 7.59
C PHE A 100 14.72 -8.22 7.22
N ASN A 101 14.81 -9.52 6.97
CA ASN A 101 16.06 -10.19 6.60
C ASN A 101 16.33 -10.19 5.08
N ALA A 102 15.46 -9.59 4.25
CA ALA A 102 15.70 -9.49 2.82
C ALA A 102 17.00 -8.73 2.52
N ASN A 103 17.79 -9.27 1.61
CA ASN A 103 19.04 -8.63 1.19
C ASN A 103 18.76 -7.43 0.25
N SER A 104 19.75 -6.55 0.12
CA SER A 104 19.62 -5.33 -0.70
C SER A 104 19.32 -5.64 -2.17
N SER A 105 19.82 -6.76 -2.72
CA SER A 105 19.53 -7.15 -4.09
C SER A 105 18.04 -7.46 -4.31
N ALA A 106 17.41 -8.18 -3.38
CA ALA A 106 15.98 -8.44 -3.41
C ALA A 106 15.18 -7.12 -3.32
N MET A 107 15.54 -6.25 -2.37
CA MET A 107 14.90 -4.95 -2.20
C MET A 107 14.99 -4.09 -3.47
N CYS A 108 16.16 -4.06 -4.13
CA CYS A 108 16.34 -3.32 -5.38
C CYS A 108 15.51 -3.91 -6.53
N LYS A 109 15.34 -5.23 -6.59
CA LYS A 109 14.49 -5.88 -7.61
C LYS A 109 13.04 -5.43 -7.48
N ASP A 110 12.54 -5.34 -6.25
CA ASP A 110 11.18 -4.86 -5.99
C ASP A 110 11.02 -3.38 -6.32
N LEU A 111 12.01 -2.55 -5.99
CA LEU A 111 12.00 -1.14 -6.39
C LEU A 111 11.99 -0.97 -7.92
N ILE A 112 12.80 -1.74 -8.65
CA ILE A 112 12.80 -1.74 -10.12
C ILE A 112 11.44 -2.19 -10.66
N LYS A 113 10.82 -3.20 -10.02
CA LYS A 113 9.49 -3.70 -10.37
C LYS A 113 8.42 -2.61 -10.17
N LEU A 114 8.42 -1.91 -9.04
CA LEU A 114 7.54 -0.76 -8.78
C LEU A 114 7.72 0.37 -9.79
N THR A 115 8.97 0.71 -10.15
CA THR A 115 9.26 1.73 -11.17
C THR A 115 8.66 1.34 -12.52
N LYS A 116 8.75 0.07 -12.93
CA LYS A 116 8.14 -0.41 -14.18
C LYS A 116 6.63 -0.28 -14.17
N PHE A 117 5.96 -0.67 -13.07
CA PHE A 117 4.51 -0.51 -12.94
C PHE A 117 4.08 0.95 -12.96
N THR A 118 4.81 1.80 -12.24
CA THR A 118 4.56 3.26 -12.16
C THR A 118 4.71 3.90 -13.53
N GLN A 119 5.85 3.67 -14.19
CA GLN A 119 6.14 4.22 -15.52
C GLN A 119 5.10 3.77 -16.55
N ARG A 120 4.72 2.49 -16.54
CA ARG A 120 3.68 1.97 -17.44
C ARG A 120 2.33 2.64 -17.19
N SER A 121 1.95 2.83 -15.94
CA SER A 121 0.68 3.45 -15.58
C SER A 121 0.61 4.91 -16.04
N LEU A 122 1.70 5.65 -15.89
CA LEU A 122 1.81 7.03 -16.37
C LEU A 122 1.79 7.09 -17.91
N ASN A 123 2.67 6.32 -18.56
CA ASN A 123 2.94 6.48 -20.00
C ASN A 123 1.97 5.71 -20.91
N ILE A 124 1.45 4.57 -20.47
CA ILE A 124 0.61 3.68 -21.28
C ILE A 124 -0.85 3.77 -20.85
N ASN A 125 -1.11 3.76 -19.54
CA ASN A 125 -2.49 3.83 -19.02
C ASN A 125 -3.00 5.27 -18.81
N GLY A 126 -2.20 6.28 -19.15
CA GLY A 126 -2.60 7.70 -19.12
C GLY A 126 -2.94 8.22 -17.72
N ARG A 127 -2.29 7.71 -16.68
CA ARG A 127 -2.51 8.19 -15.30
C ARG A 127 -1.76 9.50 -15.07
N ASN A 128 -2.41 10.46 -14.42
CA ASN A 128 -1.78 11.74 -14.04
C ASN A 128 -0.88 11.62 -12.82
N HIS A 129 -1.17 10.65 -11.95
CA HIS A 129 -0.43 10.40 -10.72
C HIS A 129 -0.53 8.91 -10.38
N VAL A 130 0.56 8.38 -9.85
CA VAL A 130 0.66 6.99 -9.40
C VAL A 130 1.54 6.97 -8.17
N PHE A 131 1.08 6.33 -7.11
CA PHE A 131 1.84 6.19 -5.87
C PHE A 131 2.40 4.78 -5.72
N SER A 132 3.68 4.66 -5.37
CA SER A 132 4.34 3.37 -5.16
C SER A 132 5.06 3.34 -3.83
N PHE A 133 4.96 2.22 -3.10
CA PHE A 133 5.60 2.05 -1.81
C PHE A 133 6.22 0.67 -1.65
N GLN A 134 7.22 0.59 -0.77
CA GLN A 134 7.88 -0.67 -0.40
C GLN A 134 8.04 -0.71 1.11
N ILE A 135 7.72 -1.85 1.71
CA ILE A 135 7.73 -2.07 3.17
C ILE A 135 8.71 -3.19 3.52
N ARG A 136 9.33 -3.07 4.70
CA ARG A 136 10.37 -3.98 5.19
C ARG A 136 10.19 -4.27 6.68
#